data_AF-T1BZ57-F1
#
_entry.id   AF-T1BZ57-F1
#
_cell.length_a   1.000
_cell.length_b   1.000
_cell.length_c   1.000
_cell.angle_alpha   90.00
_cell.angle_beta   90.00
_cell.angle_gamma   90.00
#
_symmetry.space_group_name_H-M   'P 1'
#
loop_
_entity.id
_entity.type
_entity.pdbx_description
1 polymer ?
#
loop_
_entity_poly.entity_id
_entity_poly.type
_entity_poly.pdbx_seq_one_letter_code
_entity_poly.pdbx_strand_id
1 'polypeptide(L)'
;LMSILSAQVWRGSRDGGPGYGGPSKAGKGEHGTARWREQNELPASFALFDARKPPADNPSGIYVGQGPTPTSAWVLSSDQHALIVGSPGSYKTRGVILEAIGVIGSTKSESLIITDPKGELYAHTAQWLHSQGYAVVRYDLREPSRGNRSNPVRPIVQALAAGHLDKASALAWDVAHLLAGAMEPTQGGGDPYWSQSAEALIAALVLAIAQGQPPPGGSEPLDPTWRWAADSEKHMTSVYSTLLAGGPGGGRLDELIAQFPPDHPAYKAYGPVLLTVEKTRASILGTAATAMRLFGDEETAWLTAEQDHDLASPGLRPTAVFLVIPDERSTR
;
A
#
# COMPACT_ATOMS: atom_id res chain seq x y z
N LEU A 1 -10.25 -23.21 -11.21
CA LEU A 1 -9.26 -24.32 -11.11
C LEU A 1 -7.97 -23.72 -10.56
N MET A 2 -7.76 -23.79 -9.24
CA MET A 2 -6.56 -23.28 -8.59
C MET A 2 -5.50 -24.38 -8.67
N SER A 3 -4.65 -24.35 -9.69
CA SER A 3 -3.52 -25.26 -9.79
C SER A 3 -2.43 -24.76 -8.84
N ILE A 4 -2.29 -25.42 -7.69
CA ILE A 4 -1.15 -25.19 -6.79
C ILE A 4 0.07 -25.84 -7.45
N LEU A 5 0.94 -25.01 -8.03
CA LEU A 5 2.23 -25.46 -8.54
C LEU A 5 3.24 -25.40 -7.39
N SER A 6 3.50 -26.55 -6.74
CA SER A 6 4.59 -26.66 -5.77
C SER A 6 5.91 -26.90 -6.52
N ALA A 7 6.65 -25.83 -6.77
CA ALA A 7 8.01 -25.90 -7.29
C ALA A 7 8.99 -25.86 -6.12
N GLN A 8 9.52 -27.02 -5.71
CA GLN A 8 10.65 -27.09 -4.80
C GLN A 8 11.93 -26.99 -5.63
N VAL A 9 12.59 -25.85 -5.56
CA VAL A 9 13.90 -25.66 -6.20
C VAL A 9 14.97 -26.03 -5.20
N TRP A 10 15.67 -27.12 -5.48
CA TRP A 10 16.81 -27.56 -4.70
C TRP A 10 18.09 -27.31 -5.51
N ARG A 11 19.05 -26.58 -4.94
CA ARG A 11 20.41 -26.52 -5.48
C ARG A 11 21.14 -27.79 -5.07
N GLY A 12 21.49 -28.61 -6.05
CA GLY A 12 22.31 -29.81 -5.88
C GLY A 12 23.59 -29.54 -5.09
N SER A 13 23.99 -30.50 -4.26
CA SER A 13 25.33 -30.52 -3.67
C SER A 13 26.36 -30.39 -4.78
N ARG A 14 27.41 -29.58 -4.55
CA ARG A 14 28.52 -29.38 -5.50
C ARG A 14 29.31 -30.65 -5.81
N ASP A 15 29.09 -31.70 -5.03
CA ASP A 15 29.71 -33.00 -5.22
C ASP A 15 28.76 -33.85 -6.06
N GLY A 16 29.18 -34.25 -7.27
CA GLY A 16 28.43 -35.01 -8.26
C GLY A 16 28.05 -36.45 -7.85
N GLY A 17 27.58 -36.63 -6.62
CA GLY A 17 26.93 -37.85 -6.16
C GLY A 17 25.51 -37.99 -6.73
N PRO A 18 24.94 -39.21 -6.66
CA PRO A 18 23.55 -39.43 -7.05
C PRO A 18 22.66 -38.48 -6.24
N GLY A 19 21.91 -37.63 -6.94
CA GLY A 19 20.99 -36.69 -6.30
C GLY A 19 20.12 -37.43 -5.30
N TYR A 20 19.89 -36.84 -4.12
CA TYR A 20 19.06 -37.44 -3.08
C TYR A 20 17.69 -37.77 -3.66
N GLY A 21 17.51 -39.05 -4.03
CA GLY A 21 16.29 -39.55 -4.63
C GLY A 21 15.16 -39.41 -3.61
N GLY A 22 14.26 -38.47 -3.82
CA GLY A 22 12.98 -38.55 -3.13
C GLY A 22 11.99 -39.39 -3.91
N PRO A 23 10.69 -39.27 -3.61
CA PRO A 23 9.75 -40.34 -3.87
C PRO A 23 9.69 -40.64 -5.37
N SER A 24 10.01 -41.89 -5.70
CA SER A 24 9.61 -42.46 -6.99
C SER A 24 8.08 -42.49 -7.03
N LYS A 25 7.52 -42.33 -8.24
CA LYS A 25 6.07 -42.36 -8.43
C LYS A 25 5.50 -43.67 -7.84
N ALA A 26 4.69 -43.58 -6.79
CA ALA A 26 4.13 -44.75 -6.13
C ALA A 26 2.94 -45.32 -6.92
N GLY A 27 3.05 -46.58 -7.36
CA GLY A 27 1.96 -47.31 -8.04
C GLY A 27 1.48 -46.70 -9.36
N LYS A 28 0.26 -47.03 -9.79
CA LYS A 28 -0.41 -46.45 -10.97
C LYS A 28 -1.10 -45.11 -10.68
N GLY A 29 -0.79 -44.47 -9.55
CA GLY A 29 -1.46 -43.25 -9.06
C GLY A 29 -2.46 -43.47 -7.92
N GLU A 30 -2.59 -44.70 -7.42
CA GLU A 30 -3.49 -45.09 -6.32
C GLU A 30 -3.17 -44.38 -4.99
N HIS A 31 -1.94 -43.87 -4.83
CA HIS A 31 -1.49 -43.12 -3.66
C HIS A 31 -1.01 -41.70 -4.01
N GLY A 32 -1.44 -41.18 -5.16
CA GLY A 32 -0.99 -39.90 -5.71
C GLY A 32 0.14 -40.04 -6.72
N THR A 33 0.30 -39.01 -7.56
CA THR A 33 1.26 -38.99 -8.67
C THR A 33 2.44 -38.05 -8.42
N ALA A 34 2.56 -37.51 -7.20
CA ALA A 34 3.64 -36.61 -6.81
C ALA A 34 4.99 -37.34 -6.91
N ARG A 35 5.92 -36.70 -7.63
CA ARG A 35 7.31 -37.15 -7.78
C ARG A 35 8.20 -35.94 -8.03
N TRP A 36 9.50 -36.13 -7.90
CA TRP A 36 10.45 -35.14 -8.40
C TRP A 36 10.31 -34.97 -9.91
N ARG A 37 10.43 -33.71 -10.33
CA ARG A 37 10.41 -33.33 -11.73
C ARG A 37 11.79 -33.63 -12.36
N GLU A 38 11.79 -34.08 -13.61
CA GLU A 38 12.99 -34.27 -14.41
C GLU A 38 13.38 -32.99 -15.16
N GLN A 39 14.65 -32.84 -15.54
CA GLN A 39 15.14 -31.60 -16.18
C GLN A 39 14.48 -31.30 -17.53
N ASN A 40 14.16 -32.34 -18.31
CA ASN A 40 13.45 -32.23 -19.58
C ASN A 40 12.00 -31.75 -19.44
N GLU A 41 11.42 -31.78 -18.23
CA GLU A 41 10.06 -31.32 -17.95
C GLU A 41 10.00 -29.84 -17.53
N LEU A 42 11.15 -29.21 -17.22
CA LEU A 42 11.20 -27.80 -16.84
C LEU A 42 10.64 -26.84 -17.90
N PRO A 43 10.93 -27.00 -19.22
CA PRO A 43 10.39 -26.13 -20.26
C PRO A 43 8.85 -26.14 -20.36
N ALA A 44 8.19 -27.20 -19.85
CA ALA A 44 6.74 -27.29 -19.87
C ALA A 44 6.05 -26.42 -18.81
N SER A 45 6.79 -25.90 -17.82
CA SER A 45 6.23 -25.09 -16.73
C SER A 45 6.95 -23.76 -16.50
N PHE A 46 8.20 -23.64 -16.95
CA PHE A 46 9.02 -22.46 -16.73
C PHE A 46 9.55 -21.93 -18.06
N ALA A 47 9.60 -20.61 -18.15
CA ALA A 47 10.25 -19.94 -19.27
C ALA A 47 11.75 -19.84 -19.01
N LEU A 48 12.53 -19.74 -20.08
CA LEU A 48 13.99 -19.61 -20.01
C LEU A 48 14.41 -18.16 -20.26
N PHE A 49 14.86 -17.50 -19.19
CA PHE A 49 15.58 -16.23 -19.24
C PHE A 49 17.04 -16.45 -19.63
N ASP A 50 17.61 -15.55 -20.42
CA ASP A 50 19.05 -15.51 -20.75
C ASP A 50 19.55 -14.06 -20.77
N ALA A 51 20.47 -13.72 -19.87
CA ALA A 51 21.00 -12.35 -19.70
C ALA A 51 21.72 -11.81 -20.94
N ARG A 52 22.04 -12.66 -21.92
CA ARG A 52 22.66 -12.25 -23.20
C ARG A 52 21.66 -11.77 -24.24
N LYS A 53 20.37 -12.07 -24.05
CA LYS A 53 19.29 -11.65 -24.95
C LYS A 53 18.83 -10.22 -24.62
N PRO A 54 18.28 -9.49 -25.60
CA PRO A 54 17.63 -8.21 -25.35
C PRO A 54 16.53 -8.34 -24.27
N PRO A 55 16.33 -7.31 -23.42
CA PRO A 55 15.26 -7.31 -22.41
C PRO A 55 13.87 -7.70 -22.93
N ALA A 56 13.49 -7.21 -24.11
CA ALA A 56 12.18 -7.45 -24.72
C ALA A 56 11.95 -8.91 -25.15
N ASP A 57 13.03 -9.68 -25.35
CA ASP A 57 12.96 -11.08 -25.78
C ASP A 57 13.04 -12.05 -24.59
N ASN A 58 13.14 -11.53 -23.37
CA ASN A 58 13.30 -12.32 -22.15
C ASN A 58 11.96 -12.43 -21.38
N PRO A 59 11.65 -13.61 -20.83
CA PRO A 59 10.55 -13.75 -19.88
C PRO A 59 10.85 -13.03 -18.57
N SER A 60 9.83 -12.42 -17.99
CA SER A 60 9.85 -11.87 -16.62
C SER A 60 9.22 -12.85 -15.65
N GLY A 61 9.48 -12.67 -14.35
CA GLY A 61 8.79 -13.41 -13.29
C GLY A 61 9.72 -13.92 -12.20
N ILE A 62 9.22 -14.89 -11.44
CA ILE A 62 9.89 -15.36 -10.22
C ILE A 62 11.02 -16.32 -10.59
N TYR A 63 12.24 -16.00 -10.15
CA TYR A 63 13.39 -16.88 -10.32
C TYR A 63 13.14 -18.23 -9.65
N VAL A 64 13.25 -19.29 -10.43
CA VAL A 64 13.13 -20.68 -9.96
C VAL A 64 14.53 -21.22 -9.74
N GLY A 65 15.35 -21.26 -10.78
CA GLY A 65 16.68 -21.85 -10.68
C GLY A 65 17.57 -21.52 -11.86
N GLN A 66 18.82 -21.98 -11.82
CA GLN A 66 19.75 -21.78 -12.92
C GLN A 66 19.29 -22.58 -14.15
N GLY A 67 19.37 -21.95 -15.32
CA GLY A 67 19.12 -22.58 -16.61
C GLY A 67 20.32 -23.41 -17.12
N PRO A 68 20.27 -23.88 -18.38
CA PRO A 68 21.33 -24.72 -18.97
C PRO A 68 22.71 -24.04 -19.07
N THR A 69 22.76 -22.71 -19.03
CA THR A 69 23.99 -21.91 -19.11
C THR A 69 24.18 -21.04 -17.87
N PRO A 70 25.42 -20.58 -17.56
CA PRO A 70 25.69 -19.67 -16.45
C PRO A 70 24.94 -18.33 -16.51
N THR A 71 24.49 -17.91 -17.69
CA THR A 71 23.78 -16.63 -17.90
C THR A 71 22.27 -16.81 -18.00
N SER A 72 21.76 -18.04 -17.84
CA SER A 72 20.34 -18.35 -18.02
C SER A 72 19.68 -18.77 -16.71
N ALA A 73 18.38 -18.51 -16.60
CA ALA A 73 17.56 -18.88 -15.46
C ALA A 73 16.19 -19.42 -15.90
N TRP A 74 15.69 -20.40 -15.15
CA TRP A 74 14.28 -20.80 -15.22
C TRP A 74 13.46 -19.80 -14.41
N VAL A 75 12.39 -19.29 -15.02
CA VAL A 75 11.48 -18.33 -14.43
C VAL A 75 10.04 -18.84 -14.49
N LEU A 76 9.31 -18.60 -13.40
CA LEU A 76 7.86 -18.72 -13.40
C LEU A 76 7.29 -17.39 -13.93
N SER A 77 6.94 -17.39 -15.21
CA SER A 77 6.47 -16.20 -15.95
C SER A 77 4.95 -16.17 -16.18
N SER A 78 4.21 -17.08 -15.57
CA SER A 78 2.76 -17.12 -15.65
C SER A 78 2.13 -16.34 -14.48
N ASP A 79 0.86 -15.97 -14.62
CA ASP A 79 0.07 -15.27 -13.59
C ASP A 79 -0.31 -16.18 -12.40
N GLN A 80 0.66 -16.92 -11.87
CA GLN A 80 0.51 -17.84 -10.76
C GLN A 80 1.15 -17.26 -9.51
N HIS A 81 0.51 -17.49 -8.36
CA HIS A 81 1.13 -17.19 -7.08
C HIS A 81 2.16 -18.27 -6.72
N ALA A 82 3.33 -17.83 -6.22
CA ALA A 82 4.35 -18.73 -5.70
C ALA A 82 4.44 -18.61 -4.17
N LEU A 83 4.56 -19.75 -3.50
CA LEU A 83 4.83 -19.83 -2.06
C LEU A 83 6.25 -20.37 -1.84
N ILE A 84 7.11 -19.54 -1.26
CA ILE A 84 8.51 -19.90 -0.97
C ILE A 84 8.63 -20.21 0.53
N VAL A 85 8.83 -21.48 0.88
CA VAL A 85 8.96 -21.95 2.26
C VAL A 85 10.40 -22.31 2.56
N GLY A 86 10.92 -21.84 3.69
CA GLY A 86 12.25 -22.21 4.18
C GLY A 86 12.53 -21.62 5.56
N SER A 87 13.40 -22.25 6.34
CA SER A 87 13.81 -21.77 7.66
C SER A 87 14.61 -20.45 7.59
N PRO A 88 14.80 -19.70 8.68
CA PRO A 88 15.82 -18.66 8.75
C PRO A 88 17.18 -19.19 8.30
N GLY A 89 17.93 -18.41 7.52
CA GLY A 89 19.23 -18.84 6.98
C GLY A 89 19.18 -19.77 5.75
N SER A 90 18.00 -20.22 5.30
CA SER A 90 17.84 -21.07 4.10
C SER A 90 18.02 -20.35 2.75
N TYR A 91 18.67 -19.19 2.74
CA TYR A 91 18.95 -18.41 1.53
C TYR A 91 17.73 -17.88 0.75
N LYS A 92 16.51 -17.87 1.30
CA LYS A 92 15.31 -17.34 0.60
C LYS A 92 15.54 -15.97 -0.06
N THR A 93 16.08 -15.02 0.70
CA THR A 93 16.36 -13.66 0.21
C THR A 93 17.37 -13.67 -0.93
N ARG A 94 18.52 -14.32 -0.74
CA ARG A 94 19.62 -14.28 -1.69
C ARG A 94 19.42 -15.19 -2.91
N GLY A 95 18.81 -16.36 -2.71
CA GLY A 95 18.70 -17.39 -3.73
C GLY A 95 17.41 -17.34 -4.55
N VAL A 96 16.43 -16.53 -4.13
CA VAL A 96 15.14 -16.41 -4.84
C VAL A 96 14.73 -14.95 -5.00
N ILE A 97 14.62 -14.19 -3.90
CA ILE A 97 14.04 -12.82 -3.96
C ILE A 97 14.94 -11.84 -4.72
N LEU A 98 16.23 -11.76 -4.38
CA LEU A 98 17.18 -10.90 -5.11
C LEU A 98 17.33 -11.31 -6.58
N GLU A 99 17.30 -12.61 -6.86
CA GLU A 99 17.38 -13.13 -8.22
C GLU A 99 16.12 -12.78 -9.02
N ALA A 100 14.93 -12.85 -8.40
CA ALA A 100 13.68 -12.42 -9.02
C ALA A 100 13.67 -10.92 -9.33
N ILE A 101 14.16 -10.08 -8.41
CA ILE A 101 14.36 -8.64 -8.66
C ILE A 101 15.32 -8.44 -9.83
N GLY A 102 16.41 -9.22 -9.90
CA GLY A 102 17.37 -9.18 -11.00
C GLY A 102 16.76 -9.56 -12.36
N VAL A 103 15.96 -10.62 -12.41
CA VAL A 103 15.29 -11.04 -13.65
C VAL A 103 14.26 -10.00 -14.08
N ILE A 104 13.33 -9.64 -13.20
CA ILE A 104 12.25 -8.67 -13.49
C ILE A 104 12.85 -7.29 -13.85
N GLY A 105 13.82 -6.81 -13.06
CA GLY A 105 14.47 -5.54 -13.30
C GLY A 105 15.25 -5.48 -14.63
N SER A 106 15.71 -6.63 -15.13
CA SER A 106 16.44 -6.71 -16.40
C SER A 106 15.52 -6.70 -17.61
N THR A 107 14.28 -7.21 -17.49
CA THR A 107 13.30 -7.23 -18.58
C THR A 107 12.60 -5.89 -18.73
N LYS A 108 12.42 -5.14 -17.63
CA LYS A 108 11.70 -3.85 -17.58
C LYS A 108 10.24 -3.95 -18.03
N SER A 109 9.67 -5.15 -18.01
CA SER A 109 8.29 -5.40 -18.45
C SER A 109 7.28 -5.30 -17.30
N GLU A 110 7.75 -5.39 -16.05
CA GLU A 110 6.89 -5.45 -14.86
C GLU A 110 7.38 -4.50 -13.78
N SER A 111 6.44 -3.95 -13.02
CA SER A 111 6.71 -3.19 -11.80
C SER A 111 6.86 -4.12 -10.60
N LEU A 112 7.65 -3.68 -9.62
CA LEU A 112 7.94 -4.40 -8.39
C LEU A 112 7.28 -3.68 -7.22
N ILE A 113 6.51 -4.41 -6.40
CA ILE A 113 6.05 -3.94 -5.09
C ILE A 113 6.59 -4.92 -4.06
N ILE A 114 7.54 -4.46 -3.25
CA ILE A 114 8.39 -5.29 -2.40
C ILE A 114 8.17 -4.90 -0.96
N THR A 115 7.71 -5.83 -0.13
CA THR A 115 7.76 -5.68 1.33
C THR A 115 9.18 -5.99 1.81
N ASP A 116 9.85 -4.98 2.38
CA ASP A 116 11.25 -5.04 2.79
C ASP A 116 11.41 -4.58 4.25
N PRO A 117 10.99 -5.41 5.23
CA PRO A 117 10.96 -5.01 6.65
C PRO A 117 12.29 -4.46 7.19
N LYS A 118 13.40 -4.93 6.62
CA LYS A 118 14.77 -4.57 7.05
C LYS A 118 15.45 -3.53 6.15
N GLY A 119 14.84 -3.16 5.03
CA GLY A 119 15.45 -2.25 4.04
C GLY A 119 16.64 -2.83 3.27
N GLU A 120 16.93 -4.14 3.41
CA GLU A 120 18.10 -4.78 2.79
C GLU A 120 17.91 -4.89 1.28
N LEU A 121 16.70 -5.20 0.81
CA LEU A 121 16.41 -5.33 -0.61
C LEU A 121 16.56 -3.98 -1.31
N TYR A 122 16.04 -2.91 -0.71
CA TYR A 122 16.22 -1.54 -1.20
C TYR A 122 17.71 -1.20 -1.26
N ALA A 123 18.44 -1.38 -0.15
CA ALA A 123 19.87 -1.05 -0.07
C ALA A 123 20.71 -1.78 -1.14
N HIS A 124 20.37 -3.04 -1.44
CA HIS A 124 21.08 -3.84 -2.44
C HIS A 124 20.69 -3.55 -3.89
N THR A 125 19.43 -3.19 -4.17
CA THR A 125 18.90 -3.23 -5.55
C THR A 125 18.42 -1.88 -6.09
N ALA A 126 18.14 -0.89 -5.23
CA ALA A 126 17.55 0.38 -5.65
C ALA A 126 18.39 1.12 -6.70
N GLN A 127 19.70 1.26 -6.48
CA GLN A 127 20.59 1.96 -7.41
C GLN A 127 20.66 1.24 -8.77
N TRP A 128 20.67 -0.10 -8.75
CA TRP A 128 20.69 -0.89 -9.98
C TRP A 128 19.36 -0.80 -10.73
N LEU A 129 18.22 -0.89 -10.04
CA LEU A 129 16.90 -0.69 -10.67
C LEU A 129 16.77 0.70 -11.29
N HIS A 130 17.27 1.72 -10.60
CA HIS A 130 17.31 3.08 -11.14
C HIS A 130 18.16 3.15 -12.42
N SER A 131 19.32 2.48 -12.47
CA SER A 131 20.13 2.42 -13.70
C SER A 131 19.48 1.59 -14.82
N GLN A 132 18.56 0.68 -14.48
CA GLN A 132 17.70 0.01 -15.45
C GLN A 132 16.54 0.90 -15.94
N GLY A 133 16.32 2.08 -15.37
CA GLY A 133 15.27 3.02 -15.78
C GLY A 133 13.96 2.87 -15.01
N TYR A 134 13.96 2.14 -13.89
CA TYR A 134 12.82 2.12 -12.98
C TYR A 134 12.67 3.45 -12.25
N ALA A 135 11.42 3.90 -12.06
CA ALA A 135 11.13 4.78 -10.94
C ALA A 135 11.28 4.00 -9.65
N VAL A 136 12.10 4.48 -8.72
CA VAL A 136 12.28 3.84 -7.43
C VAL A 136 11.56 4.68 -6.38
N VAL A 137 10.64 4.05 -5.66
CA VAL A 137 9.89 4.64 -4.56
C VAL A 137 10.20 3.83 -3.30
N ARG A 138 10.54 4.50 -2.20
CA ARG A 138 10.76 3.87 -0.90
C ARG A 138 9.75 4.43 0.09
N TYR A 139 8.78 3.62 0.49
CA TYR A 139 7.89 3.98 1.58
C TYR A 139 8.46 3.43 2.89
N ASP A 140 9.01 4.30 3.73
CA ASP A 140 9.71 3.91 4.95
C ASP A 140 8.87 4.23 6.19
N LEU A 141 8.22 3.21 6.76
CA LEU A 141 7.44 3.36 8.00
C LEU A 141 8.31 3.25 9.26
N ARG A 142 9.59 2.87 9.11
CA ARG A 142 10.54 2.74 10.21
C ARG A 142 11.28 4.06 10.44
N GLU A 143 11.71 4.71 9.37
CA GLU A 143 12.38 6.01 9.34
C GLU A 143 11.83 6.88 8.18
N PRO A 144 10.66 7.52 8.35
CA PRO A 144 10.00 8.25 7.27
C PRO A 144 10.88 9.23 6.52
N SER A 145 11.73 9.99 7.22
CA SER A 145 12.65 10.98 6.64
C SER A 145 13.61 10.43 5.56
N ARG A 146 13.80 9.10 5.49
CA ARG A 146 14.66 8.43 4.51
C ARG A 146 13.92 7.90 3.29
N GLY A 147 12.60 8.08 3.24
CA GLY A 147 11.71 7.58 2.20
C GLY A 147 10.98 8.68 1.43
N ASN A 148 9.99 8.24 0.69
CA ASN A 148 9.05 9.00 -0.11
C ASN A 148 7.78 9.29 0.69
N ARG A 149 7.17 10.44 0.39
CA ARG A 149 5.94 10.93 1.02
C ARG A 149 4.73 10.62 0.14
N SER A 150 3.62 10.27 0.79
CA SER A 150 2.34 9.99 0.14
C SER A 150 1.23 10.67 0.93
N ASN A 151 0.55 11.63 0.31
CA ASN A 151 -0.50 12.41 0.94
C ASN A 151 -1.89 11.86 0.53
N PRO A 152 -2.63 11.20 1.44
CA PRO A 152 -3.96 10.64 1.14
C PRO A 152 -5.01 11.69 0.75
N VAL A 153 -4.80 12.95 1.12
CA VAL A 153 -5.72 14.06 0.79
C VAL A 153 -5.49 14.56 -0.63
N ARG A 154 -4.30 14.33 -1.23
CA ARG A 154 -3.94 14.88 -2.55
C ARG A 154 -4.89 14.45 -3.68
N PRO A 155 -5.30 13.17 -3.82
CA PRO A 155 -6.27 12.76 -4.84
C PRO A 155 -7.63 13.45 -4.70
N ILE A 156 -8.03 13.77 -3.46
CA ILE A 156 -9.30 14.46 -3.15
C ILE A 156 -9.21 15.92 -3.59
N VAL A 157 -8.09 16.61 -3.27
CA VAL A 157 -7.83 17.97 -3.75
C VAL A 157 -7.88 18.05 -5.28
N GLN A 158 -7.29 17.08 -5.97
CA GLN A 158 -7.30 17.03 -7.44
C GLN A 158 -8.71 16.80 -8.00
N ALA A 159 -9.51 15.95 -7.37
CA ALA A 159 -10.89 15.71 -7.79
C ALA A 159 -11.77 16.97 -7.59
N LEU A 160 -11.62 17.67 -6.47
CA LEU A 160 -12.33 18.93 -6.20
C LEU A 160 -11.92 20.03 -7.19
N ALA A 161 -10.62 20.19 -7.45
CA ALA A 161 -10.11 21.16 -8.43
C ALA A 161 -10.62 20.89 -9.86
N ALA A 162 -10.89 19.63 -10.20
CA ALA A 162 -11.48 19.22 -11.47
C ALA A 162 -13.03 19.33 -11.50
N GLY A 163 -13.67 19.75 -10.41
CA GLY A 163 -15.14 19.82 -10.30
C GLY A 163 -15.84 18.47 -10.13
N HIS A 164 -15.09 17.39 -9.88
CA HIS A 164 -15.63 16.03 -9.71
C HIS A 164 -16.01 15.77 -8.25
N LEU A 165 -17.07 16.43 -7.77
CA LEU A 165 -17.51 16.35 -6.36
C LEU A 165 -17.82 14.92 -5.90
N ASP A 166 -18.46 14.10 -6.74
CA ASP A 166 -18.79 12.72 -6.40
C ASP A 166 -17.53 11.86 -6.19
N LYS A 167 -16.53 12.05 -7.06
CA LYS A 167 -15.23 11.36 -6.95
C LYS A 167 -14.46 11.81 -5.71
N ALA A 168 -14.46 13.10 -5.42
CA ALA A 168 -13.85 13.64 -4.20
C ALA A 168 -14.50 13.05 -2.95
N SER A 169 -15.84 12.98 -2.94
CA SER A 169 -16.62 12.37 -1.86
C SER A 169 -16.23 10.90 -1.67
N ALA A 170 -16.25 10.10 -2.74
CA ALA A 170 -15.90 8.68 -2.66
C ALA A 170 -14.49 8.45 -2.08
N LEU A 171 -13.50 9.19 -2.57
CA LEU A 171 -12.12 9.11 -2.08
C LEU A 171 -11.99 9.53 -0.60
N ALA A 172 -12.74 10.54 -0.17
CA ALA A 172 -12.74 10.96 1.23
C ALA A 172 -13.36 9.90 2.16
N TRP A 173 -14.44 9.26 1.71
CA TRP A 173 -15.04 8.12 2.42
C TRP A 173 -14.11 6.92 2.47
N ASP A 174 -13.39 6.59 1.39
CA ASP A 174 -12.38 5.52 1.40
C ASP A 174 -11.29 5.78 2.45
N VAL A 175 -10.76 7.01 2.51
CA VAL A 175 -9.77 7.41 3.54
C VAL A 175 -10.36 7.30 4.95
N ALA A 176 -11.58 7.80 5.15
CA ALA A 176 -12.24 7.75 6.45
C ALA A 176 -12.50 6.31 6.90
N HIS A 177 -12.93 5.45 5.99
CA HIS A 177 -13.22 4.05 6.23
C HIS A 177 -11.96 3.27 6.64
N LEU A 178 -10.83 3.51 5.98
CA LEU A 178 -9.55 2.89 6.35
C LEU A 178 -9.11 3.24 7.79
N LEU A 179 -9.44 4.44 8.27
CA LEU A 179 -9.07 4.91 9.61
C LEU A 179 -10.06 4.45 10.68
N ALA A 180 -11.36 4.62 10.44
CA ALA A 180 -12.41 4.27 11.39
C ALA A 180 -12.62 2.75 11.47
N GLY A 181 -12.56 2.05 10.34
CA GLY A 181 -12.70 0.59 10.26
C GLY A 181 -11.55 -0.16 10.94
N ALA A 182 -10.35 0.41 10.99
CA ALA A 182 -9.22 -0.15 11.74
C ALA A 182 -9.45 -0.22 13.25
N MET A 183 -10.46 0.49 13.78
CA MET A 183 -10.86 0.43 15.18
C MET A 183 -11.90 -0.66 15.49
N GLU A 184 -12.52 -1.27 14.48
CA GLU A 184 -13.51 -2.33 14.71
C GLU A 184 -12.81 -3.63 15.14
N PRO A 185 -13.28 -4.32 16.20
CA PRO A 185 -12.73 -5.60 16.59
C PRO A 185 -12.84 -6.61 15.44
N THR A 186 -11.72 -7.20 15.03
CA THR A 186 -11.68 -8.23 13.97
C THR A 186 -12.51 -9.47 14.32
N GLN A 187 -12.87 -9.65 15.60
CA GLN A 187 -13.83 -10.65 16.06
C GLN A 187 -14.72 -10.07 17.17
N GLY A 188 -16.00 -9.88 16.89
CA GLY A 188 -17.04 -9.61 17.90
C GLY A 188 -17.57 -8.18 17.95
N GLY A 189 -18.65 -7.92 17.20
CA GLY A 189 -19.82 -7.12 17.58
C GLY A 189 -19.62 -5.85 18.42
N GLY A 190 -18.74 -4.94 18.01
CA GLY A 190 -18.84 -3.54 18.44
C GLY A 190 -20.09 -2.88 17.84
N ASP A 191 -20.63 -1.86 18.51
CA ASP A 191 -21.73 -1.06 17.94
C ASP A 191 -21.19 -0.24 16.75
N PRO A 192 -21.60 -0.54 15.51
CA PRO A 192 -21.07 0.11 14.31
C PRO A 192 -21.49 1.59 14.24
N TYR A 193 -22.44 2.03 15.07
CA TYR A 193 -22.82 3.43 15.15
C TYR A 193 -21.62 4.35 15.41
N TRP A 194 -20.69 3.96 16.29
CA TRP A 194 -19.57 4.81 16.67
C TRP A 194 -18.51 4.91 15.57
N SER A 195 -18.16 3.79 14.94
CA SER A 195 -17.21 3.76 13.82
C SER A 195 -17.79 4.49 12.61
N GLN A 196 -19.05 4.26 12.25
CA GLN A 196 -19.70 4.94 11.12
C GLN A 196 -19.88 6.45 11.36
N SER A 197 -20.22 6.86 12.59
CA SER A 197 -20.33 8.29 12.91
C SER A 197 -18.97 8.98 12.89
N ALA A 198 -17.92 8.30 13.35
CA ALA A 198 -16.54 8.79 13.24
C ALA A 198 -16.08 8.84 11.78
N GLU A 199 -16.42 7.85 10.97
CA GLU A 199 -16.14 7.81 9.53
C GLU A 199 -16.75 9.02 8.82
N ALA A 200 -18.04 9.30 9.08
CA ALA A 200 -18.75 10.45 8.51
C ALA A 200 -18.08 11.79 8.89
N LEU A 201 -17.71 11.94 10.16
CA LEU A 201 -16.98 13.10 10.67
C LEU A 201 -15.61 13.25 9.97
N ILE A 202 -14.83 12.18 9.87
CA ILE A 202 -13.51 12.20 9.24
C ILE A 202 -13.66 12.58 7.76
N ALA A 203 -14.59 11.96 7.04
CA ALA A 203 -14.84 12.26 5.62
C ALA A 203 -15.19 13.74 5.42
N ALA A 204 -16.06 14.30 6.26
CA ALA A 204 -16.42 15.71 6.21
C ALA A 204 -15.21 16.64 6.41
N LEU A 205 -14.36 16.35 7.41
CA LEU A 205 -13.18 17.17 7.69
C LEU A 205 -12.11 17.02 6.60
N VAL A 206 -11.89 15.82 6.06
CA VAL A 206 -11.00 15.60 4.92
C VAL A 206 -11.46 16.42 3.72
N LEU A 207 -12.75 16.41 3.40
CA LEU A 207 -13.31 17.21 2.31
C LEU A 207 -13.17 18.71 2.56
N ALA A 208 -13.41 19.15 3.80
CA ALA A 208 -13.29 20.56 4.16
C ALA A 208 -11.84 21.06 4.02
N ILE A 209 -10.86 20.30 4.52
CA ILE A 209 -9.44 20.62 4.39
C ILE A 209 -8.97 20.52 2.94
N ALA A 210 -9.41 19.51 2.19
CA ALA A 210 -9.05 19.36 0.78
C ALA A 210 -9.57 20.53 -0.08
N GLN A 211 -10.80 20.99 0.20
CA GLN A 211 -11.39 22.15 -0.47
C GLN A 211 -10.56 23.42 -0.20
N GLY A 212 -10.10 23.62 1.04
CA GLY A 212 -9.39 24.83 1.42
C GLY A 212 -10.34 26.02 1.40
N GLN A 213 -10.24 26.91 0.42
CA GLN A 213 -11.09 28.10 0.30
C GLN A 213 -12.58 27.77 0.11
N PRO A 214 -13.50 28.68 0.49
CA PRO A 214 -14.93 28.41 0.39
C PRO A 214 -15.30 28.13 -1.08
N PRO A 215 -16.07 27.08 -1.36
CA PRO A 215 -16.53 26.80 -2.71
C PRO A 215 -17.50 27.89 -3.19
N PRO A 216 -17.77 28.01 -4.50
CA PRO A 216 -18.78 28.91 -5.02
C PRO A 216 -20.14 28.72 -4.31
N GLY A 217 -20.72 29.81 -3.81
CA GLY A 217 -21.96 29.79 -3.03
C GLY A 217 -21.78 29.47 -1.54
N GLY A 218 -20.55 29.24 -1.08
CA GLY A 218 -20.20 29.20 0.33
C GLY A 218 -20.21 30.59 0.97
N SER A 219 -20.25 30.63 2.29
CA SER A 219 -20.16 31.87 3.05
C SER A 219 -18.75 32.11 3.58
N GLU A 220 -18.39 33.38 3.75
CA GLU A 220 -17.17 33.74 4.47
C GLU A 220 -17.24 33.31 5.95
N PRO A 221 -16.09 33.05 6.60
CA PRO A 221 -16.04 32.76 8.03
C PRO A 221 -16.60 33.92 8.86
N LEU A 222 -17.29 33.59 9.95
CA LEU A 222 -17.79 34.59 10.91
C LEU A 222 -16.69 35.16 11.81
N ASP A 223 -15.67 34.36 12.12
CA ASP A 223 -14.52 34.76 12.91
C ASP A 223 -13.44 35.40 12.00
N PRO A 224 -13.05 36.67 12.21
CA PRO A 224 -12.03 37.34 11.39
C PRO A 224 -10.62 36.79 11.58
N THR A 225 -10.37 35.94 12.58
CA THR A 225 -9.10 35.23 12.78
C THR A 225 -9.03 33.91 12.03
N TRP A 226 -10.16 33.44 11.47
CA TRP A 226 -10.21 32.22 10.70
C TRP A 226 -9.43 32.36 9.39
N ARG A 227 -8.70 31.30 9.02
CA ARG A 227 -8.09 31.16 7.70
C ARG A 227 -8.33 29.77 7.15
N TRP A 228 -8.54 29.69 5.85
CA TRP A 228 -8.63 28.44 5.12
C TRP A 228 -7.24 27.80 4.95
N ALA A 229 -7.23 26.47 4.86
CA ALA A 229 -6.00 25.72 4.64
C ALA A 229 -5.35 26.14 3.31
N ALA A 230 -4.09 26.59 3.37
CA ALA A 230 -3.25 26.78 2.20
C ALA A 230 -2.96 25.42 1.54
N ASP A 231 -2.50 25.42 0.28
CA ASP A 231 -2.22 24.16 -0.43
C ASP A 231 -1.20 23.25 0.30
N SER A 232 -0.22 23.83 0.99
CA SER A 232 0.74 23.11 1.83
C SER A 232 0.15 22.53 3.11
N GLU A 233 -1.03 22.97 3.52
CA GLU A 233 -1.75 22.53 4.73
C GLU A 233 -2.81 21.47 4.39
N LYS A 234 -2.97 21.08 3.11
CA LYS A 234 -3.97 20.09 2.67
C LYS A 234 -3.49 18.65 2.87
N HIS A 235 -3.35 18.24 4.12
CA HIS A 235 -2.88 16.90 4.53
C HIS A 235 -3.56 16.42 5.82
N MET A 236 -3.38 15.14 6.16
CA MET A 236 -4.09 14.49 7.28
C MET A 236 -3.79 15.10 8.66
N THR A 237 -2.58 15.62 8.89
CA THR A 237 -2.26 16.31 10.16
C THR A 237 -3.10 17.57 10.38
N SER A 238 -3.46 18.30 9.32
CA SER A 238 -4.37 19.44 9.43
C SER A 238 -5.78 18.98 9.75
N VAL A 239 -6.25 17.90 9.12
CA VAL A 239 -7.55 17.27 9.45
C VAL A 239 -7.62 16.91 10.93
N TYR A 240 -6.56 16.27 11.45
CA TYR A 240 -6.48 15.88 12.86
C TYR A 240 -6.42 17.10 13.79
N SER A 241 -5.62 18.11 13.43
CA SER A 241 -5.51 19.36 14.20
C SER A 241 -6.82 20.14 14.23
N THR A 242 -7.56 20.20 13.12
CA THR A 242 -8.90 20.78 13.05
C THR A 242 -9.89 20.04 13.94
N LEU A 243 -9.87 18.71 13.93
CA LEU A 243 -10.70 17.89 14.82
C LEU A 243 -10.45 18.23 16.30
N LEU A 244 -9.18 18.29 16.72
CA LEU A 244 -8.81 18.62 18.10
C LEU A 244 -9.17 20.07 18.46
N ALA A 245 -9.06 21.00 17.52
CA ALA A 245 -9.42 22.41 17.69
C ALA A 245 -10.94 22.66 17.74
N GLY A 246 -11.76 21.64 17.41
CA GLY A 246 -13.22 21.69 17.39
C GLY A 246 -13.88 22.03 18.72
N GLY A 247 -13.17 21.82 19.84
CA GLY A 247 -13.63 22.09 21.19
C GLY A 247 -14.63 21.06 21.73
N PRO A 248 -14.98 21.12 23.03
CA PRO A 248 -15.99 20.25 23.62
C PRO A 248 -17.33 20.43 22.90
N GLY A 249 -17.91 19.35 22.38
CA GLY A 249 -19.16 19.41 21.61
C GLY A 249 -19.01 19.89 20.16
N GLY A 250 -17.80 20.19 19.67
CA GLY A 250 -17.54 20.37 18.23
C GLY A 250 -18.12 21.64 17.59
N GLY A 251 -18.49 22.67 18.36
CA GLY A 251 -19.13 23.89 17.82
C GLY A 251 -18.29 24.61 16.76
N ARG A 252 -16.96 24.62 16.86
CA ARG A 252 -16.08 25.19 15.82
C ARG A 252 -16.10 24.38 14.52
N LEU A 253 -16.42 23.09 14.59
CA LEU A 253 -16.60 22.26 13.40
C LEU A 253 -17.95 22.56 12.73
N ASP A 254 -19.00 22.89 13.50
CA ASP A 254 -20.26 23.38 12.95
C ASP A 254 -20.04 24.70 12.18
N GLU A 255 -19.29 25.64 12.77
CA GLU A 255 -18.93 26.91 12.15
C GLU A 255 -18.12 26.72 10.86
N LEU A 256 -17.18 25.77 10.85
CA LEU A 256 -16.43 25.38 9.65
C LEU A 256 -17.38 24.86 8.56
N ILE A 257 -18.24 23.90 8.91
CA ILE A 257 -19.08 23.20 7.93
C ILE A 257 -20.21 24.10 7.41
N ALA A 258 -20.71 25.03 8.22
CA ALA A 258 -21.73 26.00 7.82
C ALA A 258 -21.29 26.92 6.67
N GLN A 259 -19.98 27.05 6.43
CA GLN A 259 -19.42 27.82 5.32
C GLN A 259 -19.58 27.12 3.96
N PHE A 260 -19.92 25.84 3.96
CA PHE A 260 -20.15 25.06 2.75
C PHE A 260 -21.64 25.09 2.35
N PRO A 261 -21.96 25.16 1.04
CA PRO A 261 -23.32 24.98 0.57
C PRO A 261 -23.92 23.66 1.06
N PRO A 262 -25.24 23.58 1.35
CA PRO A 262 -25.89 22.34 1.77
C PRO A 262 -25.70 21.17 0.80
N ASP A 263 -25.50 21.48 -0.49
CA ASP A 263 -25.26 20.47 -1.53
C ASP A 263 -23.81 19.98 -1.62
N HIS A 264 -22.86 20.64 -0.97
CA HIS A 264 -21.46 20.27 -0.97
C HIS A 264 -21.22 18.96 -0.20
N PRO A 265 -20.36 18.04 -0.69
CA PRO A 265 -20.10 16.76 -0.03
C PRO A 265 -19.66 16.87 1.43
N ALA A 266 -18.85 17.87 1.79
CA ALA A 266 -18.42 18.09 3.17
C ALA A 266 -19.61 18.33 4.12
N TYR A 267 -20.58 19.16 3.70
CA TYR A 267 -21.78 19.46 4.48
C TYR A 267 -22.64 18.19 4.65
N LYS A 268 -22.86 17.46 3.55
CA LYS A 268 -23.64 16.22 3.55
C LYS A 268 -23.02 15.15 4.45
N ALA A 269 -21.71 14.95 4.37
CA ALA A 269 -20.98 13.98 5.20
C ALA A 269 -21.03 14.33 6.70
N TYR A 270 -21.05 15.62 7.04
CA TYR A 270 -21.15 16.07 8.43
C TYR A 270 -22.56 15.98 9.02
N GLY A 271 -23.58 15.82 8.17
CA GLY A 271 -25.00 15.77 8.56
C GLY A 271 -25.34 14.86 9.75
N PRO A 272 -24.82 13.62 9.85
CA PRO A 272 -25.06 12.75 11.00
C PRO A 272 -24.59 13.36 12.32
N VAL A 273 -23.49 14.13 12.32
CA VAL A 273 -22.95 14.80 13.52
C VAL A 273 -23.85 15.96 13.93
N LEU A 274 -24.34 16.76 12.96
CA LEU A 274 -25.24 17.89 13.21
C LEU A 274 -26.52 17.50 13.95
N LEU A 275 -27.05 16.31 13.66
CA LEU A 275 -28.31 15.80 14.23
C LEU A 275 -28.17 15.19 15.62
N THR A 276 -26.94 15.07 16.15
CA THR A 276 -26.68 14.43 17.45
C THR A 276 -26.72 15.41 18.61
N VAL A 277 -27.21 14.94 19.76
CA VAL A 277 -27.15 15.68 21.03
C VAL A 277 -25.72 15.76 21.56
N GLU A 278 -25.43 16.80 22.34
CA GLU A 278 -24.08 17.18 22.79
C GLU A 278 -23.26 16.04 23.40
N LYS A 279 -23.86 15.22 24.28
CA LYS A 279 -23.16 14.09 24.92
C LYS A 279 -22.75 13.01 23.90
N THR A 280 -23.63 12.66 22.97
CA THR A 280 -23.35 11.68 21.91
C THR A 280 -22.27 12.21 20.97
N ARG A 281 -22.35 13.50 20.65
CA ARG A 281 -21.37 14.18 19.81
C ARG A 281 -19.95 14.14 20.40
N ALA A 282 -19.81 14.39 21.70
CA ALA A 282 -18.52 14.28 22.38
C ALA A 282 -17.90 12.87 22.24
N SER A 283 -18.73 11.81 22.29
CA SER A 283 -18.28 10.44 22.03
C SER A 283 -17.84 10.23 20.59
N ILE A 284 -18.57 10.76 19.59
CA ILE A 284 -18.18 10.69 18.17
C ILE A 284 -16.82 11.36 17.93
N LEU A 285 -16.64 12.58 18.46
CA LEU A 285 -15.38 13.32 18.37
C LEU A 285 -14.21 12.54 18.99
N GLY A 286 -14.43 11.94 20.16
CA GLY A 286 -13.43 11.09 20.83
C GLY A 286 -13.05 9.84 20.03
N THR A 287 -14.03 9.18 19.41
CA THR A 287 -13.78 8.03 18.54
C THR A 287 -12.99 8.43 17.30
N ALA A 288 -13.39 9.52 16.61
CA ALA A 288 -12.66 10.02 15.46
C ALA A 288 -11.22 10.43 15.81
N ALA A 289 -11.02 11.10 16.95
CA ALA A 289 -9.68 11.48 17.41
C ALA A 289 -8.81 10.25 17.70
N THR A 290 -9.40 9.19 18.23
CA THR A 290 -8.70 7.92 18.46
C THR A 290 -8.31 7.23 17.16
N ALA A 291 -9.20 7.24 16.16
CA ALA A 291 -8.94 6.66 14.84
C ALA A 291 -7.81 7.40 14.10
N MET A 292 -7.73 8.72 14.29
CA MET A 292 -6.75 9.59 13.62
C MET A 292 -5.45 9.82 14.40
N ARG A 293 -5.29 9.20 15.59
CA ARG A 293 -4.19 9.50 16.51
C ARG A 293 -2.79 9.38 15.91
N LEU A 294 -2.61 8.54 14.89
CA LEU A 294 -1.36 8.36 14.16
C LEU A 294 -0.86 9.69 13.57
N PHE A 295 -1.75 10.56 13.12
CA PHE A 295 -1.38 11.85 12.51
C PHE A 295 -0.95 12.91 13.53
N GLY A 296 -0.95 12.58 14.82
CA GLY A 296 -0.31 13.39 15.86
C GLY A 296 1.20 13.10 16.01
N ASP A 297 1.71 12.02 15.42
CA ASP A 297 3.14 11.71 15.40
C ASP A 297 3.84 12.50 14.28
N GLU A 298 4.98 13.13 14.60
CA GLU A 298 5.72 13.99 13.67
C GLU A 298 6.25 13.24 12.44
N GLU A 299 6.66 11.97 12.59
CA GLU A 299 7.18 11.19 11.47
C GLU A 299 6.06 10.80 10.50
N THR A 300 4.89 10.46 11.03
CA THR A 300 3.67 10.23 10.20
C THR A 300 3.22 11.52 9.53
N ALA A 301 3.22 12.64 10.26
CA ALA A 301 2.89 13.94 9.70
C ALA A 301 3.81 14.27 8.52
N TRP A 302 5.12 14.07 8.67
CA TRP A 302 6.09 14.24 7.59
C TRP A 302 5.81 13.31 6.41
N LEU A 303 5.55 12.03 6.67
CA LEU A 303 5.29 11.01 5.65
C LEU A 303 4.07 11.32 4.78
N THR A 304 3.06 11.96 5.39
CA THR A 304 1.75 12.19 4.78
C THR A 304 1.45 13.64 4.39
N ALA A 305 2.42 14.55 4.60
CA ALA A 305 2.26 15.97 4.28
C ALA A 305 2.25 16.26 2.77
N GLU A 306 3.01 15.51 1.98
CA GLU A 306 3.23 15.79 0.55
C GLU A 306 3.14 14.52 -0.31
N GLN A 307 3.06 14.72 -1.63
CA GLN A 307 3.05 13.64 -2.63
C GLN A 307 4.24 13.83 -3.58
N ASP A 308 5.27 12.98 -3.44
CA ASP A 308 6.50 13.10 -4.24
C ASP A 308 6.62 12.09 -5.39
N HIS A 309 5.65 11.18 -5.51
CA HIS A 309 5.56 10.19 -6.58
C HIS A 309 4.12 9.99 -7.03
N ASP A 310 3.94 9.43 -8.22
CA ASP A 310 2.62 9.07 -8.73
C ASP A 310 2.25 7.65 -8.27
N LEU A 311 1.15 7.54 -7.52
CA LEU A 311 0.65 6.24 -7.02
C LEU A 311 0.20 5.31 -8.15
N ALA A 312 -0.17 5.86 -9.31
CA ALA A 312 -0.53 5.06 -10.48
C ALA A 312 0.69 4.56 -11.27
N SER A 313 1.90 5.04 -10.95
CA SER A 313 3.09 4.75 -11.76
C SER A 313 3.38 3.26 -11.95
N PRO A 314 3.17 2.34 -10.97
CA PRO A 314 3.41 0.92 -11.18
C PRO A 314 2.60 0.29 -12.33
N GLY A 315 1.42 0.83 -12.63
CA GLY A 315 0.59 0.37 -13.75
C GLY A 315 0.88 1.08 -15.08
N LEU A 316 1.65 2.16 -15.07
CA LEU A 316 1.90 3.00 -16.25
C LEU A 316 3.34 2.87 -16.79
N ARG A 317 4.30 2.61 -15.90
CA ARG A 317 5.72 2.49 -16.24
C ARG A 317 6.45 1.61 -15.22
N PRO A 318 7.60 1.02 -15.58
CA PRO A 318 8.41 0.24 -14.65
C PRO A 318 8.72 1.05 -13.38
N THR A 319 8.16 0.59 -12.27
CA THR A 319 8.29 1.21 -10.95
C THR A 319 8.66 0.15 -9.93
N ALA A 320 9.62 0.43 -9.07
CA ALA A 320 9.98 -0.42 -7.95
C ALA A 320 9.63 0.30 -6.65
N VAL A 321 8.60 -0.20 -5.96
CA VAL A 321 8.13 0.31 -4.67
C VAL A 321 8.65 -0.61 -3.57
N PHE A 322 9.42 -0.04 -2.64
CA PHE A 322 9.94 -0.73 -1.46
C PHE A 322 9.17 -0.26 -0.22
N LEU A 323 8.49 -1.17 0.46
CA LEU A 323 7.75 -0.91 1.69
C LEU A 323 8.59 -1.39 2.88
N VAL A 324 9.25 -0.45 3.57
CA VAL A 324 10.01 -0.74 4.79
C VAL A 324 9.07 -0.66 5.98
N ILE A 325 8.59 -1.82 6.43
CA ILE A 325 7.62 -1.95 7.51
C ILE A 325 8.33 -2.54 8.73
N PRO A 326 8.36 -1.88 9.89
CA PRO A 326 9.01 -2.41 11.07
C PRO A 326 8.35 -3.73 11.52
N ASP A 327 9.13 -4.80 11.66
CA ASP A 327 8.69 -6.12 12.15
C ASP A 327 8.85 -6.28 13.67
N GLU A 328 9.59 -5.38 14.31
CA GLU A 328 9.94 -5.41 15.73
C GLU A 328 8.87 -4.83 16.66
N ARG A 329 7.89 -4.07 16.15
CA ARG A 329 6.90 -3.34 16.96
C ARG A 329 5.49 -3.51 16.42
N SER A 330 4.55 -3.91 17.28
CA SER A 330 3.12 -4.03 16.96
C SER A 330 2.33 -2.74 17.18
N THR A 331 2.94 -1.67 17.70
CA THR A 331 2.24 -0.45 18.15
C THR A 331 2.89 0.85 17.66
N ARG A 332 3.20 0.93 16.36
CA ARG A 332 3.56 2.20 15.71
C ARG A 332 2.86 2.30 14.38
#